data_AF-A0A522CTB0-F1
#
_entry.id   AF-A0A522CTB0-F1
#
_cell.length_a   1.000
_cell.length_b   1.000
_cell.length_c   1.000
_cell.angle_alpha   90.00
_cell.angle_beta   90.00
_cell.angle_gamma   90.00
#
_symmetry.space_group_name_H-M   'P 1'
#
loop_
_entity.id
_entity.type
_entity.pdbx_description
1 polymer ?
#
loop_
_entity_poly.entity_id
_entity_poly.type
_entity_poly.pdbx_seq_one_letter_code
_entity_poly.pdbx_strand_id
1 'polypeptide(L)'
;MQKRSAAMGLALALLAATAVAQPAPRNAVGKPDLSGVWSNVSLTKLERPATFKGPTLTEAEARRIAASDPLKAAAAADSKPSDPNAGAPPPTDGAIGSAHSAVFLDAGDSFAKVKGEYRTSWIVEPADGRMPLTDLARQRAREAAAMSNRMDPAGPEELAPNDRCLIGSRGSGGPGMLNNIYNSNYRFLLTPDAFVVIVEMGFGVRTIPILKDKAAAQAAHGPAALHPWMGDATAWWEGDVLVIETINVNPVQGRFGPIFLSEKARVTERLTRASAKEIAYEFQVEDPVHYTQPWRAEMVLTALDGDIYEYACHEGNYAMTGILGGARAKEGSGGQAP
;
A
#
# COMPACT_ATOMS: atom_id res chain seq x y z
N MET A 1 82.97 -2.51 -8.31
CA MET A 1 82.20 -3.04 -7.17
C MET A 1 80.77 -3.28 -7.64
N GLN A 2 80.42 -4.56 -7.82
CA GLN A 2 79.19 -5.03 -8.46
C GLN A 2 78.02 -5.10 -7.50
N LYS A 3 76.84 -4.78 -8.05
CA LYS A 3 75.50 -4.80 -7.45
C LYS A 3 75.14 -6.18 -6.89
N ARG A 4 74.48 -6.22 -5.74
CA ARG A 4 73.57 -7.31 -5.34
C ARG A 4 72.27 -6.71 -4.82
N SER A 5 71.21 -7.01 -5.55
CA SER A 5 69.82 -6.70 -5.22
C SER A 5 69.33 -7.65 -4.11
N ALA A 6 68.60 -7.11 -3.12
CA ALA A 6 67.75 -7.88 -2.23
C ALA A 6 66.32 -7.34 -2.37
N ALA A 7 65.42 -8.19 -2.86
CA ALA A 7 63.99 -7.92 -2.94
C ALA A 7 63.37 -8.13 -1.56
N MET A 8 62.67 -7.11 -1.04
CA MET A 8 61.90 -7.20 0.20
C MET A 8 60.42 -7.20 -0.18
N GLY A 9 59.77 -8.35 -0.07
CA GLY A 9 58.34 -8.50 -0.30
C GLY A 9 57.55 -7.95 0.89
N LEU A 10 56.67 -6.99 0.63
CA LEU A 10 55.72 -6.46 1.61
C LEU A 10 54.36 -7.15 1.37
N ALA A 11 53.95 -8.04 2.28
CA ALA A 11 52.62 -8.62 2.27
C ALA A 11 51.64 -7.66 2.95
N LEU A 12 50.78 -7.00 2.18
CA LEU A 12 49.64 -6.25 2.70
C LEU A 12 48.50 -7.24 3.01
N ALA A 13 48.24 -7.48 4.29
CA ALA A 13 47.04 -8.20 4.72
C ALA A 13 45.82 -7.25 4.62
N LEU A 14 44.93 -7.52 3.66
CA LEU A 14 43.61 -6.89 3.59
C LEU A 14 42.71 -7.45 4.70
N LEU A 15 42.52 -6.68 5.76
CA LEU A 15 41.43 -6.88 6.71
C LEU A 15 40.11 -6.47 6.04
N ALA A 16 39.36 -7.45 5.55
CA ALA A 16 37.97 -7.24 5.15
C ALA A 16 37.13 -7.02 6.42
N ALA A 17 36.71 -5.77 6.66
CA ALA A 17 35.72 -5.47 7.69
C ALA A 17 34.38 -6.10 7.29
N THR A 18 33.99 -7.17 7.95
CA THR A 18 32.63 -7.69 7.89
C THR A 18 31.70 -6.66 8.55
N ALA A 19 30.84 -6.03 7.75
CA ALA A 19 29.80 -5.17 8.29
C ALA A 19 28.85 -6.04 9.12
N VAL A 20 28.97 -5.93 10.45
CA VAL A 20 28.03 -6.56 11.38
C VAL A 20 26.69 -5.86 11.19
N ALA A 21 25.65 -6.61 10.80
CA ALA A 21 24.30 -6.08 10.68
C ALA A 21 23.90 -5.46 12.03
N GLN A 22 23.60 -4.15 12.04
CA GLN A 22 23.20 -3.50 13.29
C GLN A 22 21.88 -4.11 13.79
N PRO A 23 21.79 -4.47 15.08
CA PRO A 23 20.59 -5.05 15.64
C PRO A 23 19.41 -4.09 15.51
N ALA A 24 18.21 -4.66 15.37
CA ALA A 24 16.97 -3.88 15.29
C ALA A 24 16.86 -2.92 16.49
N PRO A 25 16.54 -1.63 16.28
CA PRO A 25 16.33 -0.68 17.37
C PRO A 25 15.27 -1.20 18.35
N ARG A 26 15.50 -0.99 19.64
CA ARG A 26 14.56 -1.36 20.72
C ARG A 26 14.10 -0.13 21.48
N ASN A 27 12.86 -0.14 21.93
CA ASN A 27 12.26 0.92 22.73
C ASN A 27 12.64 0.78 24.22
N ALA A 28 12.17 1.72 25.04
CA ALA A 28 12.48 1.77 26.48
C ALA A 28 12.04 0.54 27.29
N VAL A 29 11.08 -0.24 26.79
CA VAL A 29 10.60 -1.49 27.42
C VAL A 29 11.21 -2.75 26.81
N GLY A 30 12.23 -2.60 25.97
CA GLY A 30 12.99 -3.70 25.38
C GLY A 30 12.29 -4.41 24.22
N LYS A 31 11.14 -3.92 23.74
CA LYS A 31 10.51 -4.41 22.50
C LYS A 31 11.16 -3.75 21.28
N PRO A 32 11.12 -4.38 20.09
CA PRO A 32 11.55 -3.72 18.87
C PRO A 32 10.78 -2.40 18.69
N ASP A 33 11.52 -1.32 18.46
CA ASP A 33 10.90 -0.04 18.18
C ASP A 33 10.38 -0.06 16.75
N LEU A 34 9.09 0.20 16.55
CA LEU A 34 8.47 0.32 15.22
C LEU A 34 8.16 1.79 14.89
N SER A 35 8.43 2.71 15.82
CA SER A 35 8.15 4.13 15.64
C SER A 35 8.98 4.72 14.50
N GLY A 36 8.39 5.67 13.79
CA GLY A 36 9.06 6.36 12.68
C GLY A 36 8.12 6.63 11.52
N VAL A 37 8.71 7.13 10.42
CA VAL A 37 8.04 7.30 9.15
C VAL A 37 8.51 6.22 8.20
N TRP A 38 7.56 5.58 7.54
CA TRP A 38 7.75 4.37 6.76
C TRP A 38 7.05 4.49 5.42
N SER A 39 7.62 3.91 4.37
CA SER A 39 7.02 3.84 3.05
C SER A 39 6.90 2.40 2.57
N ASN A 40 5.85 2.10 1.83
CA ASN A 40 5.74 0.84 1.08
C ASN A 40 5.71 1.07 -0.43
N VAL A 41 6.13 2.26 -0.89
CA VAL A 41 6.24 2.62 -2.32
C VAL A 41 6.99 1.55 -3.10
N SER A 42 6.37 1.05 -4.17
CA SER A 42 6.89 -0.07 -4.96
C SER A 42 6.07 -0.28 -6.23
N LEU A 43 6.73 -0.76 -7.29
CA LEU A 43 6.07 -1.24 -8.50
C LEU A 43 5.37 -2.60 -8.31
N THR A 44 5.72 -3.36 -7.27
CA THR A 44 5.09 -4.63 -6.92
C THR A 44 3.60 -4.42 -6.61
N LYS A 45 2.75 -5.30 -7.16
CA LYS A 45 1.29 -5.25 -7.00
C LYS A 45 0.83 -6.36 -6.04
N LEU A 46 -0.39 -6.24 -5.51
CA LEU A 46 -1.00 -7.27 -4.65
C LEU A 46 -0.94 -8.64 -5.30
N GLU A 47 -1.54 -8.77 -6.48
CA GLU A 47 -1.58 -10.01 -7.24
C GLU A 47 -0.52 -10.04 -8.34
N ARG A 48 -0.02 -11.23 -8.67
CA ARG A 48 1.02 -11.45 -9.69
C ARG A 48 0.47 -11.23 -11.10
N PRO A 49 0.92 -10.20 -11.84
CA PRO A 49 0.55 -10.04 -13.25
C PRO A 49 0.83 -11.30 -14.08
N ALA A 50 -0.05 -11.61 -15.04
CA ALA A 50 0.08 -12.80 -15.88
C ALA A 50 1.35 -12.81 -16.77
N THR A 51 1.98 -11.64 -16.93
CA THR A 51 3.26 -11.48 -17.62
C THR A 51 4.44 -12.10 -16.87
N PHE A 52 4.31 -12.36 -15.56
CA PHE A 52 5.35 -12.99 -14.75
C PHE A 52 5.11 -14.48 -14.58
N LYS A 53 6.15 -15.27 -14.79
CA LYS A 53 6.10 -16.74 -14.70
C LYS A 53 6.40 -17.30 -13.30
N GLY A 54 6.92 -16.47 -12.39
CA GLY A 54 7.38 -16.90 -11.08
C GLY A 54 7.25 -15.81 -10.01
N PRO A 55 7.53 -16.16 -8.74
CA PRO A 55 7.34 -15.27 -7.59
C PRO A 55 8.41 -14.19 -7.47
N THR A 56 9.53 -14.34 -8.16
CA THR A 56 10.69 -13.46 -8.04
C THR A 56 11.24 -13.02 -9.38
N LEU A 57 11.98 -11.91 -9.35
CA LEU A 57 12.78 -11.40 -10.46
C LEU A 57 14.25 -11.40 -10.07
N THR A 58 15.12 -11.62 -11.04
CA THR A 58 16.52 -11.23 -10.90
C THR A 58 16.64 -9.71 -10.81
N GLU A 59 17.74 -9.21 -10.25
CA GLU A 59 17.98 -7.77 -10.18
C GLU A 59 18.03 -7.11 -11.55
N ALA A 60 18.63 -7.77 -12.55
CA ALA A 60 18.68 -7.26 -13.92
C ALA A 60 17.29 -7.15 -14.55
N GLU A 61 16.42 -8.14 -14.33
CA GLU A 61 15.04 -8.10 -14.81
C GLU A 61 14.23 -7.01 -14.12
N ALA A 62 14.30 -6.93 -12.79
CA ALA A 62 13.59 -5.92 -12.01
C ALA A 62 13.96 -4.51 -12.47
N ARG A 63 15.26 -4.22 -12.62
CA ARG A 63 15.74 -2.92 -13.13
C ARG A 63 15.27 -2.64 -14.55
N ARG A 64 15.35 -3.62 -15.45
CA ARG A 64 14.94 -3.46 -16.85
C ARG A 64 13.44 -3.14 -16.97
N ILE A 65 12.60 -3.88 -16.25
CA ILE A 65 11.14 -3.68 -16.27
C ILE A 65 10.79 -2.33 -15.65
N ALA A 66 11.38 -2.01 -14.49
CA ALA A 66 11.14 -0.74 -13.82
C ALA A 66 11.62 0.48 -14.64
N ALA A 67 12.65 0.33 -15.47
CA ALA A 67 13.09 1.38 -16.40
C ALA A 67 12.10 1.61 -17.55
N SER A 68 11.26 0.62 -17.87
CA SER A 68 10.23 0.70 -18.92
C SER A 68 8.83 1.06 -18.40
N ASP A 69 8.71 1.50 -17.15
CA ASP A 69 7.42 1.90 -16.59
C ASP A 69 6.85 3.10 -17.35
N PRO A 70 5.64 3.00 -17.95
CA PRO A 70 5.01 4.12 -18.66
C PRO A 70 4.81 5.36 -17.78
N LEU A 71 4.63 5.20 -16.46
CA LEU A 71 4.50 6.35 -15.56
C LEU A 71 5.77 7.22 -15.53
N LYS A 72 6.96 6.62 -15.67
CA LYS A 72 8.21 7.39 -15.75
C LYS A 72 8.27 8.24 -17.02
N ALA A 73 7.87 7.68 -18.16
CA ALA A 73 7.83 8.41 -19.42
C ALA A 73 6.78 9.53 -19.39
N ALA A 74 5.61 9.27 -18.80
CA ALA A 74 4.56 10.27 -18.63
C ALA A 74 5.00 11.41 -17.69
N ALA A 75 5.59 11.09 -16.52
CA ALA A 75 6.11 12.09 -15.60
C ALA A 75 7.21 12.97 -16.22
N ALA A 76 8.09 12.37 -17.04
CA ALA A 76 9.11 13.11 -17.79
C ALA A 76 8.50 14.02 -18.87
N ALA A 77 7.36 13.64 -19.46
CA ALA A 77 6.63 14.50 -20.39
C ALA A 77 5.97 15.67 -19.66
N ASP A 78 5.33 15.41 -18.52
CA ASP A 78 4.64 16.41 -17.70
C ASP A 78 5.59 17.42 -17.04
N SER A 79 6.85 17.03 -16.81
CA SER A 79 7.87 17.90 -16.24
C SER A 79 8.42 18.94 -17.24
N LYS A 80 8.03 18.86 -18.53
CA LYS A 80 8.46 19.83 -19.54
C LYS A 80 7.73 21.17 -19.33
N PRO A 81 8.38 22.31 -19.61
CA PRO A 81 7.71 23.60 -19.54
C PRO A 81 6.47 23.64 -20.43
N SER A 82 5.34 24.07 -19.87
CA SER A 82 4.12 24.33 -20.64
C SER A 82 4.32 25.52 -21.57
N ASP A 83 3.87 25.41 -22.82
CA ASP A 83 3.82 26.56 -23.74
C ASP A 83 2.58 27.41 -23.43
N PRO A 84 2.74 28.66 -22.94
CA PRO A 84 1.62 29.53 -22.62
C PRO A 84 0.77 29.92 -23.84
N ASN A 85 1.26 29.67 -25.07
CA ASN A 85 0.57 30.00 -26.31
C ASN A 85 -0.11 28.80 -26.97
N ALA A 86 0.02 27.58 -26.42
CA ALA A 86 -0.47 26.35 -27.05
C ALA A 86 -2.01 26.25 -27.14
N GLY A 87 -2.74 27.19 -26.54
CA GLY A 87 -4.19 27.13 -26.43
C GLY A 87 -4.66 26.00 -25.50
N ALA A 88 -5.97 25.85 -25.33
CA ALA A 88 -6.52 24.72 -24.59
C ALA A 88 -6.30 23.42 -25.39
N PRO A 89 -5.94 22.30 -24.73
CA PRO A 89 -5.94 21.00 -25.38
C PRO A 89 -7.30 20.73 -26.06
N PRO A 90 -7.33 20.03 -27.20
CA PRO A 90 -8.60 19.68 -27.84
C PRO A 90 -9.47 18.89 -26.85
N PRO A 91 -10.80 19.08 -26.87
CA PRO A 91 -11.70 18.25 -26.10
C PRO A 91 -11.44 16.79 -26.47
N THR A 92 -11.01 16.02 -25.49
CA THR A 92 -11.03 14.57 -25.57
C THR A 92 -12.47 14.12 -25.41
N ASP A 93 -12.85 13.13 -26.19
CA ASP A 93 -14.16 12.51 -26.38
C ASP A 93 -14.75 11.87 -25.11
N GLY A 94 -14.97 12.69 -24.07
CA GLY A 94 -15.40 12.28 -22.74
C GLY A 94 -14.27 11.82 -21.83
N ALA A 95 -13.07 11.60 -22.37
CA ALA A 95 -11.88 11.27 -21.59
C ALA A 95 -11.10 12.53 -21.26
N ILE A 96 -11.62 13.42 -20.38
CA ILE A 96 -10.75 14.42 -19.72
C ILE A 96 -9.46 13.66 -19.39
N GLY A 97 -8.31 14.09 -19.91
CA GLY A 97 -7.05 13.36 -19.77
C GLY A 97 -6.79 12.98 -18.31
N SER A 98 -5.77 12.17 -18.01
CA SER A 98 -5.51 11.71 -16.63
C SER A 98 -5.74 12.85 -15.63
N ALA A 99 -6.72 12.68 -14.73
CA ALA A 99 -7.22 13.74 -13.85
C ALA A 99 -6.13 14.32 -12.92
N HIS A 100 -4.97 13.66 -12.88
CA HIS A 100 -3.73 14.12 -12.29
C HIS A 100 -2.59 14.05 -13.31
N SER A 101 -1.68 15.03 -13.26
CA SER A 101 -0.38 14.95 -13.91
C SER A 101 0.43 13.80 -13.34
N ALA A 102 1.06 13.01 -14.21
CA ALA A 102 1.91 11.89 -13.88
C ALA A 102 3.12 12.28 -13.02
N VAL A 103 3.56 13.55 -13.05
CA VAL A 103 4.63 14.05 -12.18
C VAL A 103 4.29 14.00 -10.68
N PHE A 104 3.00 13.99 -10.32
CA PHE A 104 2.55 13.83 -8.93
C PHE A 104 2.27 12.37 -8.57
N LEU A 105 2.37 11.45 -9.54
CA LEU A 105 2.23 10.02 -9.27
C LEU A 105 3.60 9.48 -8.85
N ASP A 106 3.69 9.01 -7.61
CA ASP A 106 4.86 8.33 -7.04
C ASP A 106 4.52 6.87 -6.73
N ALA A 107 4.49 6.05 -7.77
CA ALA A 107 4.32 4.60 -7.64
C ALA A 107 5.64 3.88 -7.30
N GLY A 108 6.74 4.62 -7.14
CA GLY A 108 8.09 4.08 -6.96
C GLY A 108 8.82 3.78 -8.26
N ASP A 109 10.12 3.53 -8.16
CA ASP A 109 11.01 3.32 -9.31
C ASP A 109 11.61 1.91 -9.36
N SER A 110 11.24 1.04 -8.42
CA SER A 110 11.73 -0.34 -8.26
C SER A 110 10.62 -1.29 -7.78
N PHE A 111 10.79 -2.57 -8.08
CA PHE A 111 10.06 -3.64 -7.38
C PHE A 111 10.54 -3.75 -5.94
N ALA A 112 9.67 -4.21 -5.05
CA ALA A 112 10.03 -4.40 -3.66
C ALA A 112 10.97 -5.58 -3.49
N LYS A 113 12.00 -5.36 -2.68
CA LYS A 113 12.98 -6.37 -2.30
C LYS A 113 12.64 -6.88 -0.91
N VAL A 114 12.05 -8.07 -0.82
CA VAL A 114 11.66 -8.68 0.46
C VAL A 114 12.62 -9.84 0.72
N LYS A 115 13.29 -9.82 1.88
CA LYS A 115 14.26 -10.87 2.28
C LYS A 115 15.35 -11.11 1.20
N GLY A 116 15.75 -10.05 0.49
CA GLY A 116 16.79 -10.09 -0.55
C GLY A 116 16.30 -10.38 -1.97
N GLU A 117 15.03 -10.73 -2.17
CA GLU A 117 14.47 -11.09 -3.48
C GLU A 117 13.49 -10.03 -3.99
N TYR A 118 13.57 -9.69 -5.28
CA TYR A 118 12.57 -8.82 -5.91
C TYR A 118 11.28 -9.59 -6.15
N ARG A 119 10.17 -9.14 -5.59
CA ARG A 119 8.87 -9.82 -5.64
C ARG A 119 8.04 -9.39 -6.85
N THR A 120 7.44 -10.35 -7.56
CA THR A 120 6.48 -10.09 -8.66
C THR A 120 5.05 -9.82 -8.17
N SER A 121 4.76 -10.15 -6.92
CA SER A 121 3.49 -9.92 -6.22
C SER A 121 3.70 -9.82 -4.71
N TRP A 122 2.78 -9.19 -3.99
CA TRP A 122 2.75 -9.24 -2.53
C TRP A 122 2.22 -10.58 -2.02
N ILE A 123 1.22 -11.16 -2.69
CA ILE A 123 0.72 -12.49 -2.34
C ILE A 123 1.82 -13.52 -2.56
N VAL A 124 2.14 -14.26 -1.50
CA VAL A 124 3.09 -15.38 -1.48
C VAL A 124 2.38 -16.73 -1.35
N GLU A 125 1.18 -16.74 -0.76
CA GLU A 125 0.32 -17.91 -0.66
C GLU A 125 -1.11 -17.51 -1.04
N PRO A 126 -1.75 -18.17 -2.01
CA PRO A 126 -1.27 -19.31 -2.80
C PRO A 126 -0.05 -19.00 -3.69
N ALA A 127 0.67 -20.06 -4.11
CA ALA A 127 1.94 -19.93 -4.82
C ALA A 127 1.82 -19.24 -6.19
N ASP A 128 0.64 -19.19 -6.79
CA ASP A 128 0.34 -18.47 -8.03
C ASP A 128 0.29 -16.94 -7.85
N GLY A 129 0.34 -16.45 -6.60
CA GLY A 129 0.33 -15.03 -6.28
C GLY A 129 -1.02 -14.37 -6.55
N ARG A 130 -2.12 -15.13 -6.54
CA ARG A 130 -3.48 -14.65 -6.78
C ARG A 130 -4.35 -14.89 -5.55
N MET A 131 -5.33 -14.02 -5.31
CA MET A 131 -6.32 -14.27 -4.28
C MET A 131 -7.17 -15.49 -4.67
N PRO A 132 -7.38 -16.45 -3.75
CA PRO A 132 -8.18 -17.65 -4.01
C PRO A 132 -9.68 -17.31 -3.91
N LEU A 133 -10.19 -16.50 -4.84
CA LEU A 133 -11.56 -15.97 -4.80
C LEU A 133 -12.62 -17.08 -4.93
N THR A 134 -13.74 -16.94 -4.22
CA THR A 134 -14.98 -17.69 -4.49
C THR A 134 -15.68 -17.15 -5.75
N ASP A 135 -16.71 -17.85 -6.24
CA ASP A 135 -17.53 -17.35 -7.35
C ASP A 135 -18.21 -16.02 -7.03
N LEU A 136 -18.70 -15.87 -5.79
CA LEU A 136 -19.26 -14.62 -5.29
C LEU A 136 -18.23 -13.49 -5.36
N ALA A 137 -17.01 -13.71 -4.88
CA ALA A 137 -15.98 -12.68 -4.90
C ALA A 137 -15.52 -12.34 -6.33
N ARG A 138 -15.44 -13.33 -7.23
CA ARG A 138 -15.21 -13.09 -8.66
C ARG A 138 -16.31 -12.23 -9.28
N GLN A 139 -17.56 -12.47 -8.94
CA GLN A 139 -18.68 -11.63 -9.38
C GLN A 139 -18.53 -10.20 -8.86
N ARG A 140 -18.28 -10.03 -7.55
CA ARG A 140 -18.08 -8.72 -6.94
C ARG A 140 -16.91 -7.95 -7.56
N ALA A 141 -15.80 -8.62 -7.88
CA ALA A 141 -14.67 -8.02 -8.60
C ALA A 141 -15.08 -7.47 -9.97
N ARG A 142 -15.91 -8.22 -10.72
CA ARG A 142 -16.43 -7.75 -12.01
C ARG A 142 -17.38 -6.56 -11.84
N GLU A 143 -18.25 -6.58 -10.84
CA GLU A 143 -19.13 -5.46 -10.51
C GLU A 143 -18.33 -4.20 -10.12
N ALA A 144 -17.33 -4.34 -9.24
CA ALA A 144 -16.48 -3.23 -8.81
C ALA A 144 -15.68 -2.63 -9.98
N ALA A 145 -15.15 -3.47 -10.88
CA ALA A 145 -14.49 -3.02 -12.09
C ALA A 145 -15.43 -2.26 -13.04
N ALA A 146 -16.68 -2.73 -13.18
CA ALA A 146 -17.69 -2.04 -13.98
C ALA A 146 -18.08 -0.68 -13.38
N MET A 147 -18.21 -0.59 -12.05
CA MET A 147 -18.50 0.67 -11.34
C MET A 147 -17.33 1.67 -11.45
N SER A 148 -16.09 1.21 -11.32
CA SER A 148 -14.90 2.08 -11.38
C SER A 148 -14.71 2.76 -12.74
N ASN A 149 -15.26 2.18 -13.81
CA ASN A 149 -15.26 2.76 -15.16
C ASN A 149 -16.46 3.69 -15.42
N ARG A 150 -17.39 3.81 -14.47
CA ARG A 150 -18.59 4.61 -14.62
C ARG A 150 -18.32 6.03 -14.13
N MET A 151 -18.19 6.96 -15.08
CA MET A 151 -18.03 8.40 -14.78
C MET A 151 -19.36 9.13 -14.48
N ASP A 152 -20.50 8.43 -14.58
CA ASP A 152 -21.86 8.96 -14.39
C ASP A 152 -22.59 8.17 -13.29
N PRO A 153 -22.21 8.36 -12.01
CA PRO A 153 -22.88 7.69 -10.89
C PRO A 153 -24.34 8.15 -10.80
N ALA A 154 -25.26 7.22 -10.58
CA ALA A 154 -26.68 7.54 -10.46
C ALA A 154 -27.01 8.38 -9.20
N GLY A 155 -26.15 8.32 -8.18
CA GLY A 155 -26.30 9.03 -6.93
C GLY A 155 -25.02 9.00 -6.08
N PRO A 156 -24.96 9.76 -4.98
CA PRO A 156 -23.79 9.86 -4.11
C PRO A 156 -23.37 8.52 -3.48
N GLU A 157 -24.29 7.55 -3.40
CA GLU A 157 -24.03 6.20 -2.89
C GLU A 157 -23.22 5.33 -3.85
N GLU A 158 -23.17 5.67 -5.15
CA GLU A 158 -22.37 4.95 -6.15
C GLU A 158 -20.91 5.44 -6.21
N LEU A 159 -20.57 6.54 -5.50
CA LEU A 159 -19.19 6.99 -5.38
C LEU A 159 -18.40 6.15 -4.37
N ALA A 160 -17.18 5.80 -4.76
CA ALA A 160 -16.34 4.94 -3.93
C ALA A 160 -15.98 5.65 -2.60
N PRO A 161 -15.78 4.91 -1.50
CA PRO A 161 -15.44 5.49 -0.20
C PRO A 161 -14.22 6.43 -0.23
N ASN A 162 -13.25 6.16 -1.09
CA ASN A 162 -12.08 7.03 -1.29
C ASN A 162 -12.42 8.36 -1.96
N ASP A 163 -13.38 8.39 -2.90
CA ASP A 163 -13.83 9.65 -3.54
C ASP A 163 -14.61 10.53 -2.56
N ARG A 164 -15.16 9.90 -1.52
CA ARG A 164 -15.85 10.54 -0.39
C ARG A 164 -14.92 10.84 0.79
N CYS A 165 -13.62 10.59 0.65
CA CYS A 165 -12.60 10.83 1.68
C CYS A 165 -12.84 10.08 3.01
N LEU A 166 -13.48 8.90 2.94
CA LEU A 166 -13.77 8.10 4.14
C LEU A 166 -12.64 7.13 4.48
N ILE A 167 -11.85 6.74 3.49
CA ILE A 167 -10.69 5.87 3.64
C ILE A 167 -9.69 6.11 2.50
N GLY A 168 -8.41 5.84 2.75
CA GLY A 168 -7.38 5.81 1.73
C GLY A 168 -7.71 4.87 0.57
N SER A 169 -7.34 5.29 -0.65
CA SER A 169 -7.57 4.51 -1.87
C SER A 169 -6.66 3.27 -1.92
N ARG A 170 -7.00 2.30 -2.79
CA ARG A 170 -6.22 1.09 -3.06
C ARG A 170 -5.82 0.27 -1.83
N GLY A 171 -6.57 0.40 -0.73
CA GLY A 171 -6.32 -0.35 0.50
C GLY A 171 -5.17 0.18 1.37
N SER A 172 -4.70 1.41 1.15
CA SER A 172 -3.63 1.99 1.99
C SER A 172 -4.02 2.07 3.48
N GLY A 173 -5.30 2.28 3.79
CA GLY A 173 -5.82 2.33 5.16
C GLY A 173 -5.69 1.02 5.95
N GLY A 174 -5.61 -0.13 5.27
CA GLY A 174 -5.67 -1.45 5.89
C GLY A 174 -7.05 -1.83 6.45
N PRO A 175 -7.19 -3.02 7.07
CA PRO A 175 -6.11 -3.98 7.35
C PRO A 175 -5.51 -4.58 6.06
N GLY A 176 -4.21 -4.86 6.08
CA GLY A 176 -3.43 -5.08 4.84
C GLY A 176 -3.04 -3.75 4.20
N MET A 177 -2.03 -3.07 4.76
CA MET A 177 -1.55 -1.73 4.35
C MET A 177 -0.85 -1.80 2.99
N LEU A 178 -1.62 -1.73 1.90
CA LEU A 178 -1.13 -1.85 0.53
C LEU A 178 -0.44 -0.56 0.05
N ASN A 179 0.39 -0.70 -0.99
CA ASN A 179 1.01 0.43 -1.67
C ASN A 179 0.03 1.10 -2.64
N ASN A 180 0.19 2.40 -2.83
CA ASN A 180 -0.63 3.22 -3.69
C ASN A 180 0.18 3.76 -4.89
N ILE A 181 -0.43 4.64 -5.68
CA ILE A 181 0.21 5.32 -6.82
C ILE A 181 0.90 6.63 -6.44
N TYR A 182 0.74 7.08 -5.20
CA TYR A 182 1.43 8.20 -4.55
C TYR A 182 1.09 8.16 -3.06
N ASN A 183 1.85 8.91 -2.25
CA ASN A 183 1.61 9.09 -0.81
C ASN A 183 1.48 7.75 -0.05
N SER A 184 2.30 6.76 -0.42
CA SER A 184 2.26 5.43 0.19
C SER A 184 3.13 5.36 1.45
N ASN A 185 2.94 6.37 2.32
CA ASN A 185 3.72 6.56 3.53
C ASN A 185 2.84 6.50 4.78
N TYR A 186 3.49 6.16 5.89
CA TYR A 186 2.88 5.89 7.17
C TYR A 186 3.71 6.50 8.28
N ARG A 187 3.07 7.07 9.29
CA ARG A 187 3.71 7.37 10.57
C ARG A 187 3.25 6.38 11.61
N PHE A 188 4.22 5.69 12.21
CA PHE A 188 4.00 4.77 13.30
C PHE A 188 4.41 5.42 14.62
N LEU A 189 3.50 5.39 15.59
CA LEU A 189 3.78 5.77 16.98
C LEU A 189 3.56 4.54 17.85
N LEU A 190 4.62 4.04 18.47
CA LEU A 190 4.55 2.90 19.38
C LEU A 190 4.66 3.38 20.83
N THR A 191 3.64 3.05 21.62
CA THR A 191 3.60 3.27 23.06
C THR A 191 3.58 1.90 23.77
N PRO A 192 3.72 1.83 25.11
CA PRO A 192 3.64 0.56 25.82
C PRO A 192 2.29 -0.17 25.66
N ASP A 193 1.20 0.57 25.46
CA ASP A 193 -0.19 0.09 25.49
C ASP A 193 -0.95 0.27 24.16
N ALA A 194 -0.38 0.98 23.19
CA ALA A 194 -0.99 1.15 21.87
C ALA A 194 0.04 1.29 20.74
N PHE A 195 -0.35 0.80 19.56
CA PHE A 195 0.30 1.07 18.29
C PHE A 195 -0.61 1.96 17.45
N VAL A 196 -0.13 3.15 17.08
CA VAL A 196 -0.88 4.10 16.25
C VAL A 196 -0.29 4.12 14.85
N VAL A 197 -1.14 3.85 13.86
CA VAL A 197 -0.81 3.96 12.43
C VAL A 197 -1.52 5.16 11.86
N ILE A 198 -0.77 6.14 11.38
CA ILE A 198 -1.28 7.28 10.63
C ILE A 198 -0.93 7.07 9.17
N VAL A 199 -1.93 7.06 8.30
CA VAL A 199 -1.79 6.83 6.85
C VAL A 199 -1.79 8.18 6.14
N GLU A 200 -0.79 8.42 5.27
CA GLU A 200 -0.72 9.69 4.53
C GLU A 200 -1.87 9.78 3.51
N MET A 201 -2.07 8.79 2.64
CA MET A 201 -3.09 8.83 1.60
C MET A 201 -4.53 8.72 2.14
N GLY A 202 -5.33 9.78 1.97
CA GLY A 202 -6.77 9.83 2.16
C GLY A 202 -7.25 10.40 3.50
N PHE A 203 -6.47 10.21 4.58
CA PHE A 203 -6.83 10.31 6.00
C PHE A 203 -7.20 8.94 6.62
N GLY A 204 -6.54 8.61 7.74
CA GLY A 204 -6.81 7.39 8.52
C GLY A 204 -5.84 7.23 9.68
N VAL A 205 -6.39 7.13 10.90
CA VAL A 205 -5.64 6.79 12.12
C VAL A 205 -6.19 5.50 12.69
N ARG A 206 -5.36 4.46 12.76
CA ARG A 206 -5.66 3.22 13.49
C ARG A 206 -4.98 3.30 14.84
N THR A 207 -5.76 3.45 15.91
CA THR A 207 -5.26 3.32 17.28
C THR A 207 -5.52 1.89 17.74
N ILE A 208 -4.45 1.10 17.85
CA ILE A 208 -4.54 -0.35 18.06
C ILE A 208 -4.05 -0.65 19.48
N PRO A 209 -4.92 -1.02 20.42
CA PRO A 209 -4.50 -1.40 21.77
C PRO A 209 -3.55 -2.61 21.72
N ILE A 210 -2.50 -2.58 22.54
CA ILE A 210 -1.56 -3.69 22.74
C ILE A 210 -1.90 -4.35 24.08
N LEU A 211 -2.33 -5.60 24.01
CA LEU A 211 -2.76 -6.40 25.15
C LEU A 211 -1.68 -7.40 25.54
N LYS A 212 -1.84 -7.99 26.73
CA LYS A 212 -0.82 -8.85 27.35
C LYS A 212 -0.46 -10.07 26.49
N ASP A 213 -1.47 -10.65 25.83
CA ASP A 213 -1.37 -11.86 25.02
C ASP A 213 -2.55 -11.94 24.03
N LYS A 214 -2.50 -12.93 23.16
CA LYS A 214 -3.53 -13.20 22.15
C LYS A 214 -4.93 -13.34 22.76
N ALA A 215 -5.07 -14.07 23.87
CA ALA A 215 -6.37 -14.31 24.47
C ALA A 215 -7.01 -13.01 25.00
N ALA A 216 -6.20 -12.16 25.63
CA ALA A 216 -6.64 -10.84 26.08
C ALA A 216 -6.97 -9.92 24.89
N ALA A 217 -6.18 -9.93 23.82
CA ALA A 217 -6.45 -9.17 22.60
C ALA A 217 -7.78 -9.57 21.96
N GLN A 218 -8.00 -10.87 21.76
CA GLN A 218 -9.23 -11.40 21.18
C GLN A 218 -10.48 -11.12 22.03
N ALA A 219 -10.34 -11.13 23.36
CA ALA A 219 -11.42 -10.79 24.28
C ALA A 219 -11.70 -9.28 24.38
N ALA A 220 -10.76 -8.43 23.95
CA ALA A 220 -10.86 -6.97 24.02
C ALA A 220 -11.55 -6.35 22.80
N HIS A 221 -11.84 -7.13 21.76
CA HIS A 221 -12.64 -6.65 20.64
C HIS A 221 -14.01 -6.13 21.09
N GLY A 222 -14.46 -5.08 20.42
CA GLY A 222 -15.74 -4.45 20.66
C GLY A 222 -16.94 -5.32 20.26
N PRO A 223 -18.16 -4.83 20.51
CA PRO A 223 -19.38 -5.52 20.10
C PRO A 223 -19.39 -5.80 18.60
N ALA A 224 -19.80 -7.01 18.21
CA ALA A 224 -19.86 -7.44 16.80
C ALA A 224 -20.77 -6.56 15.90
N ALA A 225 -21.67 -5.77 16.49
CA ALA A 225 -22.53 -4.84 15.77
C ALA A 225 -21.83 -3.54 15.34
N LEU A 226 -20.63 -3.25 15.87
CA LEU A 226 -19.85 -2.07 15.50
C LEU A 226 -18.88 -2.42 14.37
N HIS A 227 -19.00 -1.68 13.27
CA HIS A 227 -18.16 -1.88 12.09
C HIS A 227 -17.38 -0.61 11.71
N PRO A 228 -16.31 -0.27 12.45
CA PRO A 228 -15.52 0.92 12.17
C PRO A 228 -14.77 0.82 10.83
N TRP A 229 -14.47 1.98 10.24
CA TRP A 229 -13.50 2.06 9.15
C TRP A 229 -12.14 1.54 9.63
N MET A 230 -11.43 0.81 8.77
CA MET A 230 -10.19 0.07 9.08
C MET A 230 -10.35 -1.06 10.12
N GLY A 231 -11.58 -1.36 10.55
CA GLY A 231 -11.91 -2.48 11.42
C GLY A 231 -11.56 -2.30 12.89
N ASP A 232 -12.03 -3.25 13.69
CA ASP A 232 -11.74 -3.37 15.10
C ASP A 232 -10.44 -4.15 15.27
N ALA A 233 -9.37 -3.45 15.63
CA ALA A 233 -8.02 -3.98 15.68
C ALA A 233 -7.48 -4.03 17.12
N THR A 234 -6.92 -5.17 17.50
CA THR A 234 -6.19 -5.36 18.76
C THR A 234 -4.84 -6.02 18.47
N ALA A 235 -3.86 -5.85 19.36
CA ALA A 235 -2.51 -6.35 19.14
C ALA A 235 -1.92 -7.02 20.37
N TRP A 236 -0.89 -7.85 20.15
CA TRP A 236 -0.06 -8.44 21.18
C TRP A 236 1.35 -8.71 20.64
N TRP A 237 2.30 -8.96 21.55
CA TRP A 237 3.66 -9.33 21.16
C TRP A 237 3.86 -10.85 21.19
N GLU A 238 4.38 -11.41 20.10
CA GLU A 238 4.92 -12.78 20.03
C GLU A 238 6.45 -12.70 19.91
N GLY A 239 7.14 -12.74 21.04
CA GLY A 239 8.57 -12.43 21.08
C GLY A 239 8.84 -10.98 20.63
N ASP A 240 9.51 -10.84 19.49
CA ASP A 240 9.87 -9.57 18.83
C ASP A 240 8.94 -9.22 17.64
N VAL A 241 7.82 -9.92 17.49
CA VAL A 241 6.82 -9.63 16.44
C VAL A 241 5.60 -8.98 17.07
N LEU A 242 5.21 -7.80 16.58
CA LEU A 242 3.91 -7.21 16.90
C LEU A 242 2.86 -7.86 15.99
N VAL A 243 1.92 -8.57 16.59
CA VAL A 243 0.80 -9.21 15.88
C VAL A 243 -0.44 -8.38 16.11
N ILE A 244 -1.13 -8.04 15.02
CA ILE A 244 -2.38 -7.29 15.03
C ILE A 244 -3.46 -8.20 14.44
N GLU A 245 -4.58 -8.32 15.13
CA GLU A 245 -5.77 -8.97 14.61
C GLU A 245 -6.85 -7.91 14.37
N THR A 246 -7.43 -7.92 13.18
CA THR A 246 -8.53 -7.02 12.80
C THR A 246 -9.76 -7.83 12.38
N ILE A 247 -10.91 -7.50 12.96
CA ILE A 247 -12.23 -8.03 12.62
C ILE A 247 -13.22 -6.89 12.40
N ASN A 248 -14.49 -7.21 12.09
CA ASN A 248 -15.59 -6.25 12.00
C ASN A 248 -15.30 -5.03 11.11
N VAL A 249 -14.58 -5.23 10.00
CA VAL A 249 -14.30 -4.14 9.04
C VAL A 249 -15.61 -3.62 8.47
N ASN A 250 -15.71 -2.29 8.30
CA ASN A 250 -16.87 -1.65 7.70
C ASN A 250 -17.30 -2.37 6.40
N PRO A 251 -18.56 -2.82 6.26
CA PRO A 251 -19.00 -3.57 5.08
C PRO A 251 -18.87 -2.82 3.76
N VAL A 252 -18.93 -1.47 3.80
CA VAL A 252 -18.68 -0.65 2.62
C VAL A 252 -17.21 -0.75 2.23
N GLN A 253 -16.29 -0.55 3.17
CA GLN A 253 -14.85 -0.77 2.91
C GLN A 253 -14.58 -2.18 2.37
N GLY A 254 -15.12 -3.20 3.03
CA GLY A 254 -14.93 -4.60 2.68
C GLY A 254 -15.48 -5.00 1.31
N ARG A 255 -16.31 -4.16 0.67
CA ARG A 255 -16.82 -4.38 -0.70
C ARG A 255 -16.06 -3.59 -1.76
N PHE A 256 -15.54 -2.41 -1.45
CA PHE A 256 -14.91 -1.51 -2.43
C PHE A 256 -13.39 -1.66 -2.52
N GLY A 257 -12.74 -2.17 -1.47
CA GLY A 257 -11.29 -2.33 -1.45
C GLY A 257 -10.76 -3.42 -2.41
N PRO A 258 -9.44 -3.42 -2.70
CA PRO A 258 -8.80 -4.50 -3.47
C PRO A 258 -8.81 -5.84 -2.74
N ILE A 259 -9.01 -5.83 -1.42
CA ILE A 259 -9.20 -7.00 -0.56
C ILE A 259 -10.66 -7.00 -0.12
N PHE A 260 -11.42 -8.03 -0.48
CA PHE A 260 -12.81 -8.18 -0.06
C PHE A 260 -12.87 -8.75 1.35
N LEU A 261 -13.62 -8.10 2.24
CA LEU A 261 -13.75 -8.48 3.64
C LEU A 261 -15.24 -8.53 3.99
N SER A 262 -15.72 -9.70 4.37
CA SER A 262 -17.06 -9.93 4.90
C SER A 262 -17.08 -9.70 6.41
N GLU A 263 -18.27 -9.75 7.00
CA GLU A 263 -18.45 -9.73 8.46
C GLU A 263 -17.77 -10.93 9.17
N LYS A 264 -17.44 -11.99 8.41
CA LYS A 264 -16.70 -13.16 8.92
C LYS A 264 -15.20 -13.05 8.71
N ALA A 265 -14.72 -11.93 8.15
CA ALA A 265 -13.31 -11.76 7.86
C ALA A 265 -12.50 -11.54 9.14
N ARG A 266 -11.32 -12.15 9.16
CA ARG A 266 -10.25 -11.91 10.12
C ARG A 266 -8.98 -11.63 9.32
N VAL A 267 -8.32 -10.51 9.64
CA VAL A 267 -7.03 -10.19 9.07
C VAL A 267 -6.00 -10.19 10.19
N THR A 268 -4.95 -11.00 10.03
CA THR A 268 -3.83 -11.05 10.98
C THR A 268 -2.61 -10.42 10.33
N GLU A 269 -2.13 -9.32 10.88
CA GLU A 269 -0.94 -8.60 10.44
C GLU A 269 0.23 -8.88 11.40
N ARG A 270 1.45 -8.98 10.88
CA ARG A 270 2.68 -9.23 11.64
C ARG A 270 3.73 -8.20 11.23
N LEU A 271 4.22 -7.44 12.19
CA LEU A 271 5.30 -6.46 11.98
C LEU A 271 6.55 -6.94 12.71
N THR A 272 7.64 -7.10 11.96
CA THR A 272 8.96 -7.46 12.49
C THR A 272 9.96 -6.38 12.11
N ARG A 273 10.60 -5.74 13.09
CA ARG A 273 11.68 -4.77 12.82
C ARG A 273 12.90 -5.54 12.31
N ALA A 274 13.08 -5.57 10.99
CA ALA A 274 14.12 -6.35 10.33
C ALA A 274 15.50 -5.68 10.42
N SER A 275 15.53 -4.35 10.38
CA SER A 275 16.75 -3.55 10.55
C SER A 275 16.41 -2.13 11.01
N ALA A 276 17.41 -1.27 11.17
CA ALA A 276 17.16 0.16 11.37
C ALA A 276 16.35 0.81 10.23
N LYS A 277 16.37 0.25 9.02
CA LYS A 277 15.75 0.84 7.82
C LYS A 277 14.55 0.07 7.28
N GLU A 278 14.23 -1.09 7.84
CA GLU A 278 13.21 -1.97 7.28
C GLU A 278 12.33 -2.60 8.37
N ILE A 279 11.02 -2.61 8.11
CA ILE A 279 10.05 -3.46 8.80
C ILE A 279 9.58 -4.51 7.79
N ALA A 280 9.73 -5.78 8.12
CA ALA A 280 9.04 -6.85 7.41
C ALA A 280 7.58 -6.85 7.85
N TYR A 281 6.67 -6.71 6.89
CA TYR A 281 5.23 -6.64 7.11
C TYR A 281 4.56 -7.80 6.39
N GLU A 282 3.88 -8.66 7.14
CA GLU A 282 3.17 -9.81 6.61
C GLU A 282 1.71 -9.71 7.03
N PHE A 283 0.78 -10.12 6.16
CA PHE A 283 -0.61 -10.24 6.57
C PHE A 283 -1.29 -11.45 5.95
N GLN A 284 -2.19 -12.05 6.73
CA GLN A 284 -3.02 -13.18 6.34
C GLN A 284 -4.48 -12.76 6.39
N VAL A 285 -5.24 -13.16 5.37
CA VAL A 285 -6.69 -12.93 5.32
C VAL A 285 -7.42 -14.26 5.39
N GLU A 286 -8.35 -14.34 6.35
CA GLU A 286 -9.25 -15.46 6.56
C GLU A 286 -10.69 -14.96 6.40
N ASP A 287 -11.32 -15.25 5.27
CA ASP A 287 -12.72 -14.92 5.04
C ASP A 287 -13.38 -16.00 4.16
N PRO A 288 -14.14 -16.93 4.75
CA PRO A 288 -14.74 -18.05 4.02
C PRO A 288 -15.88 -17.62 3.08
N VAL A 289 -16.29 -16.36 3.10
CA VAL A 289 -17.30 -15.82 2.17
C VAL A 289 -16.67 -15.49 0.82
N HIS A 290 -15.51 -14.83 0.86
CA HIS A 290 -14.86 -14.32 -0.35
C HIS A 290 -13.71 -15.19 -0.86
N TYR A 291 -13.14 -16.05 -0.01
CA TYR A 291 -11.97 -16.84 -0.36
C TYR A 291 -12.20 -18.33 -0.10
N THR A 292 -11.67 -19.19 -0.97
CA THR A 292 -11.75 -20.66 -0.85
C THR A 292 -10.75 -21.23 0.16
N GLN A 293 -9.75 -20.44 0.54
CA GLN A 293 -8.77 -20.75 1.58
C GLN A 293 -8.16 -19.45 2.15
N PRO A 294 -7.54 -19.49 3.35
CA PRO A 294 -6.67 -18.41 3.80
C PRO A 294 -5.55 -18.13 2.80
N TRP A 295 -5.13 -16.88 2.72
CA TRP A 295 -4.04 -16.45 1.85
C TRP A 295 -3.16 -15.43 2.57
N ARG A 296 -1.88 -15.36 2.18
CA ARG A 296 -0.85 -14.54 2.82
C ARG A 296 -0.12 -13.66 1.82
N ALA A 297 0.20 -12.45 2.25
CA ALA A 297 1.07 -11.53 1.55
C ALA A 297 2.26 -11.10 2.41
N GLU A 298 3.37 -10.78 1.76
CA GLU A 298 4.60 -10.27 2.38
C GLU A 298 5.02 -8.97 1.70
N MET A 299 5.33 -7.97 2.50
CA MET A 299 5.75 -6.64 2.09
C MET A 299 6.95 -6.20 2.94
N VAL A 300 7.57 -5.11 2.51
CA VAL A 300 8.59 -4.39 3.29
C VAL A 300 8.17 -2.94 3.41
N LEU A 301 8.30 -2.40 4.62
CA LEU A 301 8.21 -0.96 4.85
C LEU A 301 9.63 -0.42 5.03
N THR A 302 10.01 0.59 4.27
CA THR A 302 11.33 1.22 4.33
C THR A 302 11.26 2.53 5.08
N ALA A 303 12.26 2.81 5.91
CA ALA A 303 12.32 4.06 6.67
C ALA A 303 12.46 5.26 5.73
N LEU A 304 11.70 6.32 6.00
CA LEU A 304 11.86 7.62 5.36
C LEU A 304 12.50 8.62 6.30
N ASP A 305 13.34 9.49 5.74
CA ASP A 305 13.81 10.68 6.43
C ASP A 305 12.73 11.77 6.28
N GLY A 306 12.29 12.36 7.40
CA GLY A 306 11.29 13.44 7.42
C GLY A 306 9.97 13.05 8.07
N ASP A 307 8.95 13.86 7.81
CA ASP A 307 7.58 13.69 8.33
C ASP A 307 6.59 13.45 7.17
N ILE A 308 5.45 12.82 7.49
CA ILE A 308 4.29 12.80 6.59
C ILE A 308 3.52 14.11 6.70
N TYR A 309 3.00 14.59 5.57
CA TYR A 309 2.17 15.79 5.51
C TYR A 309 0.69 15.45 5.52
N GLU A 310 -0.13 16.46 5.80
CA GLU A 310 -1.58 16.34 5.69
C GLU A 310 -2.00 16.04 4.25
N TYR A 311 -2.90 15.07 4.11
CA TYR A 311 -3.62 14.84 2.86
C TYR A 311 -5.03 15.44 2.97
N ALA A 312 -5.15 16.68 2.49
CA ALA A 312 -6.38 17.46 2.52
C ALA A 312 -7.38 16.93 1.47
N CYS A 313 -8.01 15.78 1.75
CA CYS A 313 -8.93 15.13 0.82
C CYS A 313 -10.27 15.89 0.72
N HIS A 314 -10.75 16.47 1.83
CA HIS A 314 -12.06 17.12 1.85
C HIS A 314 -11.98 18.55 1.29
N GLU A 315 -10.90 19.26 1.57
CA GLU A 315 -10.68 20.64 1.17
C GLU A 315 -10.49 20.71 -0.36
N GLY A 316 -11.48 21.27 -1.06
CA GLY A 316 -11.44 21.40 -2.51
C GLY A 316 -11.94 20.17 -3.27
N ASN A 317 -12.55 19.18 -2.61
CA ASN A 317 -13.23 18.09 -3.30
C ASN A 317 -14.58 18.53 -3.86
N TYR A 318 -14.55 19.06 -5.09
CA TYR A 318 -15.72 19.49 -5.85
C TYR A 318 -16.29 18.39 -6.77
N ALA A 319 -15.78 17.17 -6.69
CA ALA A 319 -16.11 16.11 -7.64
C ALA A 319 -17.62 15.82 -7.64
N MET A 320 -18.20 15.60 -6.45
CA MET A 320 -19.64 15.36 -6.30
C MET A 320 -20.48 16.49 -6.91
N THR A 321 -20.15 17.74 -6.56
CA THR A 321 -20.88 18.91 -7.06
C THR A 321 -20.73 19.08 -8.57
N GLY A 322 -19.55 18.79 -9.13
CA GLY A 322 -19.29 18.84 -10.56
C GLY A 322 -20.04 17.76 -11.34
N ILE A 323 -20.04 16.53 -10.82
CA ILE A 323 -20.78 15.39 -11.40
C ILE A 323 -22.28 15.68 -11.43
N LEU A 324 -22.86 16.08 -10.30
CA LEU A 324 -24.29 16.40 -10.21
C LEU A 324 -24.66 17.61 -11.08
N GLY A 325 -23.81 18.63 -11.13
CA GLY A 325 -23.98 19.79 -12.02
C GLY A 325 -23.95 19.39 -13.50
N GLY A 326 -23.00 18.55 -13.91
CA GLY A 326 -22.91 18.00 -15.26
C GLY A 326 -24.14 17.16 -15.64
N ALA A 327 -24.63 16.33 -14.72
CA ALA A 327 -25.85 15.56 -14.92
C ALA A 327 -27.08 16.46 -15.14
N ARG A 328 -27.25 17.53 -14.33
CA ARG A 328 -28.34 18.50 -14.52
C ARG A 328 -28.23 19.26 -15.84
N ALA A 329 -27.02 19.63 -16.26
CA ALA A 329 -26.80 20.28 -17.55
C ALA A 329 -27.22 19.37 -18.72
N LYS A 330 -26.84 18.08 -18.66
CA LYS A 330 -27.22 17.04 -19.63
C LYS A 330 -28.72 16.79 -19.69
N GLU A 331 -29.42 16.84 -18.56
CA GLU A 331 -30.89 16.77 -18.55
C GLU A 331 -31.52 17.99 -19.22
N GLY A 332 -31.00 19.18 -18.95
CA GLY A 332 -31.47 20.44 -19.53
C GLY A 332 -31.28 20.51 -21.06
N SER A 333 -30.29 19.82 -21.61
CA SER A 333 -30.01 19.72 -23.06
C SER A 333 -30.74 18.57 -23.76
N GLY A 334 -31.66 17.86 -23.08
CA GLY A 334 -32.37 16.72 -23.66
C GLY A 334 -31.51 15.46 -23.82
N GLY A 335 -30.47 15.31 -23.01
CA GLY A 335 -29.60 14.13 -22.97
C GLY A 335 -28.34 14.25 -23.83
N GLN A 336 -28.14 15.35 -24.55
CA GLN A 336 -26.89 15.61 -25.28
C GLN A 336 -25.80 16.09 -24.31
N ALA A 337 -24.62 15.47 -24.38
CA ALA A 337 -23.46 16.00 -23.66
C ALA A 337 -23.14 17.41 -24.19
N PRO A 338 -22.81 18.37 -23.31
CA PRO A 338 -22.53 19.76 -23.69
C PRO A 338 -21.31 19.89 -24.62
#